data_AF-A0A498CVU3-F1
#
_entry.id   AF-A0A498CVU3-F1
#
_cell.length_a   1.000
_cell.length_b   1.000
_cell.length_c   1.000
_cell.angle_alpha   90.00
_cell.angle_beta   90.00
_cell.angle_gamma   90.00
#
_symmetry.space_group_name_H-M   'P 1'
#
loop_
_entity.id
_entity.type
_entity.pdbx_description
1 polymer ?
#
loop_
_entity_poly.entity_id
_entity_poly.type
_entity_poly.pdbx_seq_one_letter_code
_entity_poly.pdbx_strand_id
1 'polypeptide(L)' 'METLREEYLSGAEPIRRRIEDLQGRLRHVRGDERIQLQKRIASLTDDLWALTYGVKAIQKSIDGHTKI' A
#
# COMPACT_ATOMS: atom_id res chain seq x y z
N MET A 1 4.86 6.51 -18.88
CA MET A 1 5.11 5.46 -17.87
C MET A 1 5.53 6.07 -16.53
N GLU A 2 6.36 7.10 -16.50
CA GLU A 2 6.74 7.80 -15.26
C GLU A 2 5.54 8.42 -14.52
N THR A 3 4.64 9.13 -15.22
CA THR A 3 3.40 9.68 -14.64
C THR A 3 2.53 8.60 -13.99
N LEU A 4 2.37 7.44 -14.66
CA LEU A 4 1.61 6.32 -14.12
C LEU A 4 2.28 5.71 -12.87
N ARG A 5 3.61 5.67 -12.83
CA ARG A 5 4.36 5.25 -11.64
C ARG A 5 4.14 6.21 -10.47
N GLU A 6 4.14 7.52 -10.72
CA GLU A 6 3.88 8.55 -9.71
C GLU A 6 2.45 8.50 -9.17
N GLU A 7 1.46 8.24 -10.03
CA GLU A 7 0.07 8.04 -9.63
C GLU A 7 -0.06 6.86 -8.66
N TYR A 8 0.57 5.72 -8.95
CA TYR A 8 0.54 4.57 -8.04
C TYR A 8 1.27 4.85 -6.72
N LEU A 9 2.41 5.56 -6.74
CA LEU A 9 3.13 5.96 -5.53
C LEU A 9 2.32 6.93 -4.66
N SER A 10 1.65 7.90 -5.29
CA SER A 10 0.80 8.87 -4.60
C SER A 10 -0.45 8.23 -4.00
N GLY A 11 -0.99 7.18 -4.63
CA GLY A 11 -2.07 6.35 -4.06
C GLY A 11 -1.61 5.45 -2.90
N ALA A 12 -0.36 4.98 -2.91
CA ALA A 12 0.18 4.08 -1.89
C ALA A 12 0.46 4.78 -0.54
N GLU A 13 0.99 6.00 -0.57
CA GLU A 13 1.37 6.76 0.63
C GLU A 13 0.22 7.02 1.63
N PRO A 14 -1.00 7.45 1.23
CA PRO A 14 -2.10 7.64 2.17
C PRO A 14 -2.55 6.31 2.81
N ILE A 15 -2.50 5.20 2.06
CA ILE A 15 -2.83 3.86 2.57
C ILE A 15 -1.80 3.44 3.63
N ARG A 16 -0.49 3.64 3.35
CA ARG A 16 0.59 3.36 4.31
C ARG A 16 0.38 4.11 5.63
N ARG A 17 0.15 5.44 5.57
CA ARG A 17 -0.10 6.25 6.78
C ARG A 17 -1.33 5.76 7.54
N ARG A 18 -2.38 5.35 6.84
CA ARG A 18 -3.60 4.83 7.47
C ARG A 18 -3.34 3.51 8.19
N ILE A 19 -2.54 2.62 7.62
CA ILE A 19 -2.12 1.38 8.28
C ILE A 19 -1.34 1.69 9.56
N GLU A 20 -0.38 2.61 9.52
CA GLU A 20 0.42 3.01 10.68
C GLU A 20 -0.44 3.58 11.83
N ASP A 21 -1.41 4.45 11.51
CA ASP A 21 -2.37 4.97 12.48
C ASP A 21 -3.21 3.84 13.13
N LEU A 22 -3.75 2.93 12.31
CA LEU A 22 -4.54 1.80 12.80
C LEU A 22 -3.70 0.82 13.63
N GLN A 23 -2.45 0.56 13.25
CA GLN A 23 -1.54 -0.26 14.04
C GLN A 23 -1.21 0.40 15.39
N GLY A 24 -1.09 1.73 15.42
CA GLY A 24 -0.94 2.50 16.66
C GLY A 24 -2.12 2.29 17.61
N ARG A 25 -3.34 2.36 17.08
CA ARG A 25 -4.60 2.14 17.82
C ARG A 25 -4.78 0.70 18.28
N LEU A 26 -4.27 -0.28 17.51
CA LEU A 26 -4.40 -1.71 17.80
C LEU A 26 -3.88 -2.08 19.19
N ARG A 27 -2.88 -1.36 19.70
CA ARG A 27 -2.29 -1.58 21.04
C ARG A 27 -3.26 -1.30 22.19
N HIS A 28 -4.35 -0.56 21.94
CA HIS A 28 -5.25 -0.07 22.97
C HIS A 28 -6.65 -0.70 22.92
N VAL A 29 -6.98 -1.47 21.87
CA VAL A 29 -8.30 -2.09 21.67
C VAL A 29 -8.27 -3.59 22.01
N ARG A 30 -9.43 -4.14 22.41
CA ARG A 30 -9.58 -5.56 22.79
C ARG A 30 -10.86 -6.15 22.20
N GLY A 31 -11.00 -7.48 22.29
CA GLY A 31 -12.19 -8.20 21.85
C GLY A 31 -12.51 -7.98 20.37
N ASP A 32 -13.80 -7.84 20.05
CA ASP A 32 -14.29 -7.73 18.67
C ASP A 32 -13.75 -6.48 17.95
N GLU A 33 -13.57 -5.37 18.65
CA GLU A 33 -12.99 -4.15 18.08
C GLU A 33 -11.57 -4.41 17.58
N ARG A 34 -10.76 -5.15 18.35
CA ARG A 34 -9.40 -5.55 17.94
C ARG A 34 -9.44 -6.41 16.67
N ILE A 35 -10.36 -7.37 16.60
CA ILE A 35 -10.50 -8.27 15.44
C ILE A 35 -10.89 -7.48 14.19
N GLN A 36 -11.85 -6.56 14.31
CA GLN A 36 -12.28 -5.70 13.20
C GLN A 36 -11.13 -4.79 12.72
N LEU A 37 -10.37 -4.21 13.66
CA LEU A 37 -9.22 -3.39 13.33
C LEU A 37 -8.15 -4.19 12.58
N GLN A 38 -7.86 -5.42 13.02
CA GLN A 38 -6.92 -6.32 12.34
C GLN A 38 -7.37 -6.65 10.92
N LYS A 39 -8.66 -6.98 10.71
CA LYS A 39 -9.21 -7.23 9.38
C LYS A 39 -9.08 -6.01 8.47
N ARG A 40 -9.32 -4.82 9.00
CA ARG A 40 -9.19 -3.56 8.25
C ARG A 40 -7.73 -3.27 7.87
N ILE A 41 -6.80 -3.50 8.79
CA ILE A 41 -5.35 -3.38 8.52
C ILE A 41 -4.94 -4.37 7.42
N ALA A 42 -5.40 -5.62 7.49
CA ALA A 42 -5.10 -6.64 6.48
C ALA A 42 -5.57 -6.22 5.09
N SER A 43 -6.84 -5.79 4.96
CA SER A 43 -7.40 -5.32 3.68
C SER A 43 -6.60 -4.15 3.09
N LEU A 44 -6.24 -3.15 3.91
CA LEU A 44 -5.42 -2.02 3.46
C LEU A 44 -4.01 -2.45 3.06
N THR A 45 -3.47 -3.49 3.71
CA THR A 45 -2.15 -4.03 3.39
C THR A 45 -2.18 -4.72 2.02
N ASP A 46 -3.25 -5.45 1.71
CA ASP A 46 -3.46 -6.06 0.40
C ASP A 46 -3.57 -5.00 -0.70
N ASP A 47 -4.32 -3.92 -0.46
CA ASP A 47 -4.42 -2.77 -1.38
C ASP A 47 -3.05 -2.12 -1.62
N LEU A 48 -2.28 -1.90 -0.53
CA LEU A 48 -0.93 -1.35 -0.60
C LEU A 48 0.01 -2.25 -1.42
N TRP A 49 -0.09 -3.57 -1.25
CA TRP A 49 0.68 -4.53 -2.03
C TRP A 49 0.34 -4.48 -3.51
N ALA A 50 -0.94 -4.39 -3.87
CA ALA A 50 -1.38 -4.28 -5.26
C ALA A 50 -0.80 -3.03 -5.94
N LEU A 51 -0.85 -1.88 -5.27
CA LEU A 51 -0.26 -0.64 -5.77
C LEU A 51 1.27 -0.76 -5.92
N THR A 52 1.95 -1.29 -4.90
CA THR A 52 3.41 -1.43 -4.92
C THR A 52 3.86 -2.41 -6.00
N TYR A 53 3.07 -3.46 -6.27
CA TYR A 53 3.30 -4.38 -7.36
C TYR A 53 3.16 -3.69 -8.73
N GLY A 54 2.12 -2.87 -8.92
CA GLY A 54 1.95 -2.04 -10.11
C GLY A 54 3.16 -1.14 -10.38
N VAL A 55 3.67 -0.45 -9.34
CA VAL A 55 4.89 0.37 -9.42
C VAL A 55 6.09 -0.45 -9.93
N LYS A 56 6.31 -1.65 -9.38
CA LYS A 56 7.42 -2.53 -9.79
C LYS A 56 7.29 -2.99 -11.23
N ALA A 57 6.08 -3.34 -11.67
CA ALA A 57 5.83 -3.75 -13.05
C ALA A 57 6.11 -2.60 -14.04
N ILE A 58 5.66 -1.38 -13.71
CA ILE A 58 5.92 -0.18 -14.52
C ILE A 58 7.42 0.12 -14.58
N GLN A 59 8.12 0.09 -13.44
CA GLN A 59 9.57 0.33 -13.41
C GLN A 59 10.33 -0.68 -14.28
N LYS A 60 9.99 -1.98 -14.19
CA LYS A 60 10.59 -3.01 -15.04
C LYS A 60 10.36 -2.76 -16.54
N SER A 61 9.18 -2.24 -16.90
CA SER A 61 8.88 -1.85 -18.28
C SER A 61 9.72 -0.65 -18.73
N ILE A 62 9.86 0.38 -17.89
CA ILE A 62 10.74 1.53 -18.16
C ILE A 62 12.18 1.04 -18.36
N ASP A 63 12.73 0.28 -17.42
CA ASP A 63 14.10 -0.23 -17.46
C ASP A 63 14.36 -1.10 -18.70
N GLY A 64 13.36 -1.86 -19.15
CA GLY A 64 13.43 -2.66 -20.37
C GLY A 64 13.47 -1.82 -21.65
N HIS A 65 12.79 -0.68 -21.68
CA HIS A 65 12.78 0.25 -22.82
C HIS A 65 14.00 1.17 -22.87
N THR A 66 14.66 1.44 -21.73
CA THR A 66 15.87 2.28 -21.65
C THR A 66 17.17 1.56 -22.05
N LYS A 67 17.14 0.24 -22.30
CA LYS A 67 18.32 -0.57 -22.69
C LYS A 67 18.74 -0.47 -24.17
N ILE A 68 18.42 0.63 -24.86
CA ILE A 68 18.76 0.84 -26.28
C ILE A 68 19.85 1.91 -26.39
#